data_AF-A0A1A3DNF7-F1
#
_entry.id   AF-A0A1A3DNF7-F1
#
_cell.length_a   1.000
_cell.length_b   1.000
_cell.length_c   1.000
_cell.angle_alpha   90.00
_cell.angle_beta   90.00
_cell.angle_gamma   90.00
#
_symmetry.space_group_name_H-M   'P 1'
#
loop_
_entity.id
_entity.type
_entity.pdbx_description
1 polymer ?
#
loop_
_entity_poly.entity_id
_entity_poly.type
_entity_poly.pdbx_seq_one_letter_code
_entity_poly.pdbx_strand_id
1 'polypeptide(L)'
;MPETSYAACGDLSLAYQIFGDGPVELVVVGPFVSHIELAWTLPQFKAFMEQLATFCRVLVFDKAGIGLSDPVPKVRTLDDRVAEIEAVMDAAGFGRAVISGLSDGGPASMMFAAARPERVRALILCATYAFHPCGWDDMDRDPGELRARYVSELGEDYTPSVEQLARWLEGGRAVRSQWGSGAAASISAPSVRSIRQLAMLERMAASPGMARASFEAAFLTDVRPILPTITVPTLVIHAREDPAVPVQFGRYLADHIPGARYLEVEGVDHAPFLTDPDKILTGIEEFLTGGHAAPAQSHRALRTVLFTDMVASTQHAAAAGDERWRAVLHRFGEITAELTQRFGGTVLKSTGDGHLTTFDGPTQAIRCAEALRADAEILGVQIRIGIHTGECELLDNDIGGIAVHIAARILGHAGAGDILVSRTVCDLVVGSGTGFEDRGSVELRGVPGRWQLLAVDRNGPRAGSPEAQLVSTPTPSRRTAMRRSDRAVELIATRAPWVLRGMAHLAPATGRR
;
A
#
# COMPACT_ATOMS: atom_id res chain seq x y z
N MET A 1 -6.45 5.73 13.44
CA MET A 1 -5.97 7.10 13.23
C MET A 1 -4.84 7.33 14.22
N PRO A 2 -3.72 7.91 13.81
CA PRO A 2 -2.60 8.22 14.70
C PRO A 2 -3.02 9.22 15.80
N GLU A 3 -2.24 9.25 16.89
CA GLU A 3 -2.44 10.21 17.98
C GLU A 3 -1.95 11.61 17.58
N THR A 4 -2.76 12.63 17.83
CA THR A 4 -2.43 14.03 17.58
C THR A 4 -1.66 14.62 18.76
N SER A 5 -0.51 15.21 18.48
CA SER A 5 0.36 15.90 19.44
C SER A 5 0.60 17.35 19.00
N TYR A 6 1.19 18.16 19.88
CA TYR A 6 1.51 19.56 19.58
C TYR A 6 2.99 19.86 19.80
N ALA A 7 3.61 20.50 18.81
CA ALA A 7 4.99 20.98 18.88
C ALA A 7 5.00 22.49 19.19
N ALA A 8 5.89 22.93 20.06
CA ALA A 8 6.07 24.35 20.35
C ALA A 8 6.92 25.02 19.25
N CYS A 9 6.39 26.09 18.65
CA CYS A 9 7.08 26.92 17.67
C CYS A 9 7.00 28.38 18.12
N GLY A 10 7.94 28.77 18.99
CA GLY A 10 7.82 30.03 19.74
C GLY A 10 6.61 29.98 20.67
N ASP A 11 5.71 30.97 20.54
CA ASP A 11 4.47 31.04 21.32
C ASP A 11 3.30 30.26 20.71
N LEU A 12 3.53 29.52 19.61
CA LEU A 12 2.52 28.76 18.90
C LEU A 12 2.61 27.25 19.16
N SER A 13 1.45 26.60 19.13
CA SER A 13 1.29 25.14 19.15
C SER A 13 0.94 24.64 17.75
N LEU A 14 1.81 23.80 17.19
CA LEU A 14 1.61 23.16 15.89
C LEU A 14 1.10 21.74 16.08
N ALA A 15 -0.12 21.46 15.62
CA ALA A 15 -0.70 20.13 15.63
C ALA A 15 0.02 19.24 14.62
N TYR A 16 0.49 18.07 15.06
CA TYR A 16 1.15 17.09 14.22
C TYR A 16 0.79 15.65 14.62
N GLN A 17 1.04 14.72 13.70
CA GLN A 17 0.89 13.28 13.91
C GLN A 17 2.14 12.57 13.38
N ILE A 18 2.54 11.49 14.07
CA ILE A 18 3.59 10.57 13.62
C ILE A 18 2.99 9.18 13.49
N PHE A 19 3.33 8.47 12.41
CA PHE A 19 2.90 7.09 12.19
C PHE A 19 3.85 6.36 11.24
N GLY A 20 3.78 5.03 11.26
CA GLY A 20 4.69 4.16 10.52
C GLY A 20 5.99 3.91 11.26
N ASP A 21 6.58 2.75 11.00
CA ASP A 21 7.81 2.27 11.65
C ASP A 21 8.94 2.05 10.64
N GLY A 22 8.78 2.59 9.43
CA GLY A 22 9.76 2.47 8.36
C GLY A 22 11.08 3.20 8.66
N PRO A 23 12.20 2.76 8.07
CA PRO A 23 13.54 3.28 8.38
C PRO A 23 13.80 4.70 7.83
N VAL A 24 12.89 5.26 7.03
CA VAL A 24 13.04 6.59 6.44
C VAL A 24 12.13 7.59 7.16
N GLU A 25 12.71 8.57 7.84
CA GLU A 25 11.96 9.69 8.41
C GLU A 25 11.48 10.61 7.28
N LEU A 26 10.18 10.89 7.23
CA LEU A 26 9.53 11.69 6.19
C LEU A 26 8.65 12.77 6.84
N VAL A 27 8.85 14.03 6.49
CA VAL A 27 8.00 15.17 6.89
C VAL A 27 7.17 15.60 5.70
N VAL A 28 5.85 15.60 5.84
CA VAL A 28 4.91 16.08 4.82
C VAL A 28 4.45 17.49 5.19
N VAL A 29 4.89 18.47 4.39
CA VAL A 29 4.45 19.86 4.48
C VAL A 29 3.22 20.03 3.61
N GLY A 30 2.07 20.19 4.25
CA GLY A 30 0.76 20.17 3.59
C GLY A 30 0.49 21.36 2.65
N PRO A 31 -0.60 21.27 1.86
CA PRO A 31 -1.05 22.30 0.93
C PRO A 31 -1.60 23.53 1.67
N PHE A 32 -2.14 24.52 0.95
CA PHE A 32 -2.52 25.82 1.56
C PHE A 32 -3.60 25.67 2.64
N VAL A 33 -4.38 24.58 2.60
CA VAL A 33 -5.28 24.15 3.67
C VAL A 33 -5.15 22.65 3.93
N SER A 34 -5.21 22.26 5.18
CA SER A 34 -5.16 20.87 5.63
C SER A 34 -5.92 20.71 6.95
N HIS A 35 -6.18 19.47 7.33
CA HIS A 35 -6.64 19.13 8.66
C HIS A 35 -6.21 17.70 8.97
N ILE A 36 -5.22 17.52 9.84
CA ILE A 36 -4.52 16.23 10.03
C ILE A 36 -5.43 15.10 10.54
N GLU A 37 -6.49 15.39 11.30
CA GLU A 37 -7.45 14.35 11.69
C GLU A 37 -8.51 14.08 10.63
N LEU A 38 -9.12 15.13 10.08
CA LEU A 38 -10.21 15.00 9.11
C LEU A 38 -9.76 14.31 7.81
N ALA A 39 -8.50 14.48 7.41
CA ALA A 39 -7.94 13.82 6.24
C ALA A 39 -8.08 12.28 6.29
N TRP A 40 -8.00 11.66 7.47
CA TRP A 40 -8.18 10.20 7.65
C TRP A 40 -9.59 9.70 7.34
N THR A 41 -10.57 10.60 7.24
CA THR A 41 -11.93 10.24 6.81
C THR A 41 -12.02 9.98 5.30
N LEU A 42 -10.99 10.35 4.53
CA LEU A 42 -10.87 10.03 3.11
C LEU A 42 -10.17 8.67 2.96
N PRO A 43 -10.85 7.62 2.43
CA PRO A 43 -10.26 6.30 2.28
C PRO A 43 -8.97 6.28 1.45
N GLN A 44 -8.89 7.13 0.43
CA GLN A 44 -7.73 7.23 -0.46
C GLN A 44 -6.52 7.84 0.27
N PHE A 45 -6.74 8.90 1.06
CA PHE A 45 -5.68 9.48 1.89
C PHE A 45 -5.17 8.45 2.90
N LYS A 46 -6.09 7.76 3.59
CA LYS A 46 -5.75 6.71 4.55
C LYS A 46 -4.88 5.62 3.90
N ALA A 47 -5.32 5.06 2.78
CA ALA A 47 -4.59 4.00 2.08
C ALA A 47 -3.20 4.46 1.62
N PHE A 48 -3.09 5.68 1.06
CA PHE A 48 -1.83 6.25 0.63
C PHE A 48 -0.85 6.44 1.80
N MET A 49 -1.33 6.96 2.93
CA MET A 49 -0.51 7.16 4.13
C MET A 49 -0.12 5.84 4.80
N GLU A 50 -1.01 4.85 4.83
CA GLU A 50 -0.71 3.49 5.31
C GLU A 50 0.36 2.81 4.44
N GLN A 51 0.32 3.00 3.12
CA GLN A 51 1.36 2.46 2.23
C GLN A 51 2.70 3.18 2.38
N LEU A 52 2.72 4.51 2.49
CA LEU A 52 3.95 5.25 2.83
C LEU A 52 4.53 4.78 4.17
N ALA A 53 3.68 4.54 5.16
CA ALA A 53 4.07 4.11 6.50
C ALA A 53 4.78 2.74 6.55
N THR A 54 4.67 1.94 5.47
CA THR A 54 5.36 0.65 5.38
C THR A 54 6.88 0.77 5.20
N PHE A 55 7.37 1.89 4.65
CA PHE A 55 8.79 2.14 4.45
C PHE A 55 9.26 3.49 4.99
N CYS A 56 8.35 4.33 5.46
CA CYS A 56 8.65 5.59 6.13
C CYS A 56 8.08 5.63 7.56
N ARG A 57 8.75 6.38 8.43
CA ARG A 57 8.17 6.99 9.64
C ARG A 57 7.72 8.40 9.26
N VAL A 58 6.42 8.57 9.12
CA VAL A 58 5.80 9.76 8.51
C VAL A 58 5.34 10.73 9.57
N LEU A 59 5.70 12.00 9.40
CA LEU A 59 5.21 13.15 10.17
C LEU A 59 4.35 14.01 9.24
N VAL A 60 3.10 14.23 9.63
CA VAL A 60 2.21 15.22 9.01
C VAL A 60 1.85 16.28 10.04
N PHE A 61 1.71 17.53 9.63
CA PHE A 61 1.33 18.62 10.54
C PHE A 61 0.45 19.64 9.84
N ASP A 62 -0.38 20.32 10.63
CA ASP A 62 -1.09 21.51 10.17
C ASP A 62 -0.21 22.75 10.39
N LYS A 63 -0.04 23.57 9.37
CA LYS A 63 0.72 24.83 9.48
C LYS A 63 -0.01 25.80 10.41
N ALA A 64 0.69 26.73 11.05
CA ALA A 64 0.02 27.73 11.90
C ALA A 64 -1.04 28.52 11.10
N GLY A 65 -2.23 28.71 11.70
CA GLY A 65 -3.42 29.27 11.06
C GLY A 65 -4.31 28.26 10.32
N ILE A 66 -3.87 27.02 10.17
CA ILE A 66 -4.55 25.97 9.41
C ILE A 66 -4.89 24.81 10.35
N GLY A 67 -6.03 24.16 10.09
CA GLY A 67 -6.45 22.91 10.74
C GLY A 67 -6.49 23.02 12.26
N LEU A 68 -5.75 22.13 12.93
CA LEU A 68 -5.71 22.05 14.40
C LEU A 68 -4.60 22.89 15.05
N SER A 69 -3.74 23.54 14.27
CA SER A 69 -2.69 24.42 14.81
C SER A 69 -3.23 25.76 15.25
N ASP A 70 -2.49 26.46 16.12
CA ASP A 70 -2.93 27.74 16.66
C ASP A 70 -3.30 28.74 15.55
N PRO A 71 -4.41 29.49 15.72
CA PRO A 71 -4.80 30.52 14.77
C PRO A 71 -3.79 31.67 14.82
N VAL A 72 -3.51 32.25 13.65
CA VAL A 72 -2.63 33.42 13.53
C VAL A 72 -3.38 34.61 12.93
N PRO A 73 -3.06 35.84 13.34
CA PRO A 73 -3.76 37.03 12.84
C PRO A 73 -3.34 37.41 11.40
N LYS A 74 -2.21 36.89 10.92
CA LYS A 74 -1.65 37.13 9.59
C LYS A 74 -0.95 35.88 9.09
N VAL A 75 -0.86 35.74 7.77
CA VAL A 75 -0.05 34.68 7.15
C VAL A 75 1.40 34.85 7.57
N ARG A 76 2.03 33.73 7.91
CA ARG A 76 3.42 33.68 8.34
C ARG A 76 4.37 33.70 7.14
N THR A 77 5.56 34.25 7.34
CA THR A 77 6.58 34.38 6.29
C THR A 77 7.17 33.02 5.91
N LEU A 78 7.93 32.92 4.82
CA LEU A 78 8.63 31.67 4.51
C LEU A 78 9.64 31.27 5.60
N ASP A 79 10.37 32.22 6.19
CA ASP A 79 11.26 31.96 7.33
C ASP A 79 10.50 31.37 8.52
N ASP A 80 9.31 31.91 8.80
CA ASP A 80 8.44 31.35 9.82
C ASP A 80 7.99 29.93 9.49
N ARG A 81 7.68 29.63 8.22
CA ARG A 81 7.31 28.25 7.80
C ARG A 81 8.49 27.29 7.88
N VAL A 82 9.72 27.75 7.60
CA VAL A 82 10.96 26.99 7.82
C VAL A 82 11.10 26.65 9.31
N ALA A 83 10.86 27.63 10.21
CA ALA A 83 10.88 27.40 11.65
C ALA A 83 9.78 26.42 12.11
N GLU A 84 8.59 26.43 11.49
CA GLU A 84 7.55 25.44 11.78
C GLU A 84 7.98 24.02 11.41
N ILE A 85 8.63 23.82 10.25
CA ILE A 85 9.19 22.52 9.84
C ILE A 85 10.24 22.07 10.85
N GLU A 86 11.14 22.96 11.27
CA GLU A 86 12.18 22.67 12.26
C GLU A 86 11.57 22.26 13.61
N ALA A 87 10.55 23.00 14.08
CA ALA A 87 9.88 22.74 15.36
C ALA A 87 9.20 21.37 15.42
N VAL A 88 8.48 20.98 14.35
CA VAL A 88 7.83 19.65 14.33
C VAL A 88 8.85 18.52 14.18
N MET A 89 9.94 18.73 13.42
CA MET A 89 11.03 17.77 13.34
C MET A 89 11.69 17.55 14.70
N ASP A 90 12.00 18.62 15.43
CA ASP A 90 12.64 18.54 16.75
C ASP A 90 11.72 17.87 17.77
N ALA A 91 10.43 18.19 17.77
CA ALA A 91 9.44 17.54 18.63
C ALA A 91 9.28 16.04 18.33
N ALA A 92 9.43 15.64 17.07
CA ALA A 92 9.39 14.24 16.64
C ALA A 92 10.70 13.48 16.87
N GLY A 93 11.79 14.19 17.17
CA GLY A 93 13.14 13.64 17.26
C GLY A 93 13.79 13.36 15.90
N PHE A 94 13.30 13.98 14.81
CA PHE A 94 13.84 13.80 13.47
C PHE A 94 15.09 14.67 13.28
N GLY A 95 16.26 14.04 13.38
CA GLY A 95 17.55 14.72 13.20
C GLY A 95 17.80 15.08 11.73
N ARG A 96 17.47 14.17 10.80
CA ARG A 96 17.62 14.38 9.37
C ARG A 96 16.58 13.58 8.59
N ALA A 97 15.65 14.26 7.95
CA ALA A 97 14.48 13.65 7.32
C ALA A 97 14.39 13.95 5.81
N VAL A 98 13.58 13.16 5.11
CA VAL A 98 13.06 13.54 3.80
C VAL A 98 11.99 14.60 4.00
N ILE A 99 12.03 15.68 3.22
CA ILE A 99 10.99 16.71 3.26
C ILE A 99 10.15 16.58 2.00
N SER A 100 8.82 16.47 2.16
CA SER A 100 7.86 16.40 1.07
C SER A 100 6.93 17.60 1.11
N GLY A 101 7.09 18.51 0.15
CA GLY A 101 6.27 19.70 0.00
C GLY A 101 5.14 19.46 -0.99
N LEU A 102 3.89 19.58 -0.54
CA LEU A 102 2.70 19.46 -1.38
C LEU A 102 2.11 20.85 -1.64
N SER A 103 1.92 21.22 -2.92
CA SER A 103 1.28 22.49 -3.29
C SER A 103 1.97 23.69 -2.63
N ASP A 104 1.25 24.56 -1.93
CA ASP A 104 1.78 25.66 -1.10
C ASP A 104 2.84 25.24 -0.05
N GLY A 105 2.91 23.96 0.33
CA GLY A 105 4.00 23.44 1.17
C GLY A 105 5.37 23.38 0.46
N GLY A 106 5.40 23.46 -0.87
CA GLY A 106 6.64 23.37 -1.67
C GLY A 106 7.61 24.53 -1.48
N PRO A 107 7.21 25.81 -1.61
CA PRO A 107 8.09 26.94 -1.36
C PRO A 107 8.82 26.91 -0.02
N ALA A 108 8.11 26.62 1.07
CA ALA A 108 8.71 26.46 2.39
C ALA A 108 9.66 25.26 2.46
N SER A 109 9.32 24.14 1.81
CA SER A 109 10.17 22.95 1.75
C SER A 109 11.46 23.19 0.95
N MET A 110 11.37 23.92 -0.17
CA MET A 110 12.52 24.33 -0.98
C MET A 110 13.44 25.27 -0.20
N MET A 111 12.86 26.24 0.52
CA MET A 111 13.63 27.14 1.38
C MET A 111 14.30 26.39 2.54
N PHE A 112 13.60 25.45 3.18
CA PHE A 112 14.16 24.60 4.23
C PHE A 112 15.34 23.77 3.70
N ALA A 113 15.19 23.14 2.53
CA ALA A 113 16.25 22.35 1.90
C ALA A 113 17.48 23.20 1.51
N ALA A 114 17.28 24.45 1.09
CA ALA A 114 18.37 25.38 0.78
C ALA A 114 19.05 25.92 2.05
N ALA A 115 18.29 26.23 3.10
CA ALA A 115 18.78 26.88 4.32
C ALA A 115 19.32 25.90 5.38
N ARG A 116 18.89 24.63 5.34
CA ARG A 116 19.23 23.56 6.30
C ARG A 116 19.55 22.22 5.60
N PRO A 117 20.43 22.19 4.58
CA PRO A 117 20.71 20.96 3.83
C PRO A 117 21.22 19.80 4.71
N GLU A 118 21.85 20.09 5.85
CA GLU A 118 22.28 19.11 6.85
C GLU A 118 21.12 18.39 7.55
N ARG A 119 19.95 19.05 7.66
CA ARG A 119 18.72 18.48 8.21
C ARG A 119 17.88 17.74 7.16
N VAL A 120 18.27 17.80 5.88
CA VAL A 120 17.51 17.21 4.77
C VAL A 120 18.24 16.03 4.15
N ARG A 121 17.58 14.87 4.13
CA ARG A 121 18.04 13.65 3.44
C ARG A 121 17.79 13.73 1.94
N ALA A 122 16.58 14.13 1.57
CA ALA A 122 16.11 14.31 0.20
C ALA A 122 14.87 15.22 0.20
N LEU A 123 14.56 15.81 -0.95
CA LEU A 123 13.40 16.67 -1.16
C LEU A 123 12.43 16.01 -2.15
N ILE A 124 11.14 15.99 -1.80
CA ILE A 124 10.05 15.56 -2.69
C ILE A 124 9.13 16.76 -2.89
N LEU A 125 8.84 17.12 -4.13
CA LEU A 125 7.98 18.25 -4.49
C LEU A 125 6.79 17.72 -5.27
N CYS A 126 5.60 17.77 -4.67
CA CYS A 126 4.38 17.25 -5.27
C CYS A 126 3.46 18.42 -5.65
N ALA A 127 3.08 18.49 -6.94
CA ALA A 127 2.07 19.42 -7.44
C ALA A 127 2.28 20.87 -6.95
N THR A 128 3.50 21.39 -7.07
CA THR A 128 3.92 22.66 -6.48
C THR A 128 4.58 23.58 -7.52
N TYR A 129 5.03 24.75 -7.07
CA TYR A 129 5.47 25.87 -7.89
C TYR A 129 6.61 26.62 -7.19
N ALA A 130 7.43 27.31 -7.99
CA ALA A 130 8.42 28.26 -7.48
C ALA A 130 7.89 29.70 -7.40
N PHE A 131 6.92 30.03 -8.25
CA PHE A 131 6.45 31.38 -8.48
C PHE A 131 5.14 31.37 -9.27
N HIS A 132 4.30 32.39 -9.08
CA HIS A 132 3.13 32.67 -9.91
C HIS A 132 3.21 34.06 -10.54
N PRO A 133 3.21 34.20 -11.88
CA PRO A 133 3.14 35.49 -12.56
C PRO A 133 1.72 36.10 -12.55
N CYS A 134 1.00 35.95 -11.44
CA CYS A 134 -0.33 36.53 -11.23
C CYS A 134 -0.51 36.96 -9.77
N GLY A 135 -1.47 37.85 -9.53
CA GLY A 135 -1.86 38.26 -8.18
C GLY A 135 -3.34 38.00 -7.90
N TRP A 136 -3.75 38.27 -6.66
CA TRP A 136 -5.13 38.13 -6.20
C TRP A 136 -6.13 38.95 -7.03
N ASP A 137 -5.73 40.13 -7.50
CA ASP A 137 -6.58 41.00 -8.31
C ASP A 137 -6.74 40.51 -9.76
N ASP A 138 -5.95 39.52 -10.20
CA ASP A 138 -6.05 38.94 -11.54
C ASP A 138 -7.13 37.83 -11.63
N MET A 139 -7.84 37.48 -10.55
CA MET A 139 -8.82 36.37 -10.55
C MET A 139 -10.01 36.53 -11.52
N ASP A 140 -10.28 37.76 -11.97
CA ASP A 140 -11.29 38.08 -12.99
C ASP A 140 -10.68 38.46 -14.35
N ARG A 141 -9.36 38.36 -14.51
CA ARG A 141 -8.68 38.69 -15.76
C ARG A 141 -9.03 37.68 -16.85
N ASP A 142 -9.00 38.16 -18.09
CA ASP A 142 -9.03 37.28 -19.26
C ASP A 142 -7.85 36.27 -19.23
N PRO A 143 -8.10 34.96 -19.36
CA PRO A 143 -7.04 33.96 -19.31
C PRO A 143 -6.00 34.10 -20.43
N GLY A 144 -6.38 34.66 -21.60
CA GLY A 144 -5.47 34.92 -22.71
C GLY A 144 -4.51 36.09 -22.42
N GLU A 145 -5.01 37.18 -21.84
CA GLU A 145 -4.17 38.26 -21.33
C GLU A 145 -3.22 37.77 -20.24
N LEU A 146 -3.72 36.94 -19.32
CA LEU A 146 -2.88 36.38 -18.26
C LEU A 146 -1.79 35.47 -18.85
N ARG A 147 -2.14 34.65 -19.85
CA ARG A 147 -1.17 33.81 -20.56
C ARG A 147 -0.04 34.64 -21.17
N ALA A 148 -0.34 35.77 -21.80
CA ALA A 148 0.70 36.63 -22.39
C ALA A 148 1.73 37.10 -21.34
N ARG A 149 1.28 37.38 -20.11
CA ARG A 149 2.18 37.70 -18.99
C ARG A 149 3.03 36.50 -18.58
N TYR A 150 2.43 35.31 -18.50
CA TYR A 150 3.16 34.07 -18.21
C TYR A 150 4.26 33.79 -19.25
N VAL A 151 3.97 33.96 -20.55
CA VAL A 151 4.97 33.80 -21.62
C VAL A 151 6.13 34.78 -21.42
N SER A 152 5.84 36.02 -21.04
CA SER A 152 6.89 37.02 -20.79
C SER A 152 7.79 36.69 -19.59
N GLU A 153 7.25 36.04 -18.56
CA GLU A 153 7.95 35.79 -17.29
C GLU A 153 8.62 34.41 -17.23
N LEU A 154 8.01 33.41 -17.85
CA LEU A 154 8.44 32.00 -17.78
C LEU A 154 8.86 31.44 -19.13
N GLY A 155 8.58 32.12 -20.24
CA GLY A 155 8.75 31.57 -21.59
C GLY A 155 7.63 30.61 -21.99
N GLU A 156 7.61 30.23 -23.27
CA GLU A 156 6.54 29.43 -23.86
C GLU A 156 6.48 28.01 -23.25
N ASP A 157 7.63 27.40 -22.99
CA ASP A 157 7.74 25.99 -22.56
C ASP A 157 7.12 25.73 -21.17
N TYR A 158 7.12 26.75 -20.31
CA TYR A 158 6.60 26.67 -18.94
C TYR A 158 5.27 27.42 -18.75
N THR A 159 4.66 27.89 -19.84
CA THR A 159 3.40 28.62 -19.78
C THR A 159 2.20 27.66 -19.88
N PRO A 160 1.24 27.73 -18.94
CA PRO A 160 0.00 26.97 -19.03
C PRO A 160 -0.87 27.38 -20.23
N SER A 161 -1.74 26.48 -20.68
CA SER A 161 -2.72 26.79 -21.71
C SER A 161 -3.76 27.79 -21.19
N VAL A 162 -4.49 28.43 -22.12
CA VAL A 162 -5.60 29.34 -21.77
C VAL A 162 -6.66 28.61 -20.94
N GLU A 163 -6.95 27.35 -21.26
CA GLU A 163 -7.90 26.50 -20.54
C GLU A 163 -7.40 26.13 -19.14
N GLN A 164 -6.10 25.85 -18.98
CA GLN A 164 -5.50 25.62 -17.66
C GLN A 164 -5.57 26.87 -16.78
N LEU A 165 -5.24 28.04 -17.33
CA LEU A 165 -5.38 29.30 -16.60
C LEU A 165 -6.83 29.63 -16.26
N ALA A 166 -7.78 29.35 -17.15
CA ALA A 166 -9.20 29.55 -16.88
C ALA A 166 -9.67 28.71 -15.67
N ARG A 167 -9.24 27.45 -15.58
CA ARG A 167 -9.52 26.56 -14.44
C ARG A 167 -8.85 27.06 -13.14
N TRP A 168 -7.59 27.48 -13.20
CA TRP A 168 -6.89 28.07 -12.06
C TRP A 168 -7.62 29.30 -11.52
N LEU A 169 -8.01 30.23 -12.41
CA LEU A 169 -8.75 31.44 -12.05
C LEU A 169 -10.13 31.11 -11.45
N GLU A 170 -10.79 30.05 -11.93
CA GLU A 170 -12.02 29.55 -11.32
C GLU A 170 -11.81 29.12 -9.87
N GLY A 171 -10.71 28.41 -9.60
CA GLY A 171 -10.28 28.02 -8.25
C GLY A 171 -10.14 29.22 -7.32
N GLY A 172 -9.39 30.24 -7.75
CA GLY A 172 -9.21 31.45 -6.95
C GLY A 172 -10.51 32.25 -6.75
N ARG A 173 -11.39 32.32 -7.75
CA ARG A 173 -12.75 32.91 -7.58
C ARG A 173 -13.59 32.12 -6.57
N ALA A 174 -13.48 30.79 -6.57
CA ALA A 174 -14.16 29.95 -5.59
C ALA A 174 -13.63 30.20 -4.17
N VAL A 175 -12.31 30.36 -4.00
CA VAL A 175 -11.72 30.77 -2.71
C VAL A 175 -12.25 32.15 -2.27
N ARG A 176 -12.32 33.10 -3.19
CA ARG A 176 -12.75 34.48 -2.89
C ARG A 176 -14.20 34.59 -2.46
N SER A 177 -15.10 33.88 -3.14
CA SER A 177 -16.55 34.14 -3.04
C SER A 177 -17.38 32.95 -2.56
N GLN A 178 -16.81 31.76 -2.50
CA GLN A 178 -17.55 30.52 -2.25
C GLN A 178 -16.88 29.62 -1.20
N TRP A 179 -15.91 30.13 -0.44
CA TRP A 179 -15.23 29.35 0.58
C TRP A 179 -16.20 28.76 1.62
N GLY A 180 -16.02 27.49 1.94
CA GLY A 180 -16.87 26.73 2.85
C GLY A 180 -18.07 26.07 2.18
N SER A 181 -18.27 26.25 0.87
CA SER A 181 -19.31 25.56 0.08
C SER A 181 -18.83 24.25 -0.54
N GLY A 182 -17.51 24.01 -0.56
CA GLY A 182 -16.87 22.89 -1.25
C GLY A 182 -16.44 23.22 -2.68
N ALA A 183 -16.77 24.40 -3.20
CA ALA A 183 -16.48 24.78 -4.59
C ALA A 183 -14.97 24.79 -4.90
N ALA A 184 -14.14 25.40 -4.04
CA ALA A 184 -12.70 25.49 -4.28
C ALA A 184 -12.04 24.11 -4.18
N ALA A 185 -12.41 23.33 -3.17
CA ALA A 185 -11.93 21.96 -3.00
C ALA A 185 -12.39 21.03 -4.13
N SER A 186 -13.59 21.25 -4.70
CA SER A 186 -14.09 20.45 -5.84
C SER A 186 -13.30 20.68 -7.12
N ILE A 187 -12.77 21.89 -7.32
CA ILE A 187 -11.88 22.20 -8.44
C ILE A 187 -10.56 21.46 -8.27
N SER A 188 -10.02 21.40 -7.04
CA SER A 188 -8.75 20.71 -6.76
C SER A 188 -8.89 19.18 -6.70
N ALA A 189 -10.07 18.67 -6.39
CA ALA A 189 -10.34 17.24 -6.24
C ALA A 189 -11.62 16.80 -6.98
N PRO A 190 -11.68 16.95 -8.32
CA PRO A 190 -12.87 16.66 -9.12
C PRO A 190 -13.33 15.20 -9.05
N SER A 191 -12.48 14.24 -8.66
CA SER A 191 -12.92 12.85 -8.45
C SER A 191 -13.76 12.66 -7.18
N VAL A 192 -13.68 13.59 -6.22
CA VAL A 192 -14.45 13.54 -4.98
C VAL A 192 -15.86 14.07 -5.21
N ARG A 193 -16.82 13.15 -5.31
CA ARG A 193 -18.23 13.48 -5.64
C ARG A 193 -19.00 14.18 -4.51
N SER A 194 -18.54 14.06 -3.26
CA SER A 194 -19.27 14.56 -2.09
C SER A 194 -18.96 16.02 -1.82
N ILE A 195 -19.74 16.93 -2.41
CA ILE A 195 -19.60 18.37 -2.16
C ILE A 195 -19.74 18.73 -0.67
N ARG A 196 -20.58 18.01 0.07
CA ARG A 196 -20.76 18.21 1.52
C ARG A 196 -19.48 17.90 2.29
N GLN A 197 -18.76 16.86 1.91
CA GLN A 197 -17.49 16.48 2.55
C GLN A 197 -16.40 17.51 2.23
N LEU A 198 -16.32 17.95 0.98
CA LEU A 198 -15.41 19.01 0.54
C LEU A 198 -15.68 20.34 1.26
N ALA A 199 -16.95 20.71 1.38
CA ALA A 199 -17.38 21.90 2.12
C ALA A 199 -17.02 21.82 3.61
N MET A 200 -17.13 20.63 4.21
CA MET A 200 -16.71 20.41 5.58
C MET A 200 -15.19 20.56 5.73
N LEU A 201 -14.41 20.00 4.80
CA LEU A 201 -12.96 20.17 4.79
C LEU A 201 -12.56 21.65 4.72
N GLU A 202 -13.14 22.42 3.80
CA GLU A 202 -12.85 23.87 3.69
C GLU A 202 -13.11 24.61 5.01
N ARG A 203 -14.28 24.40 5.63
CA ARG A 203 -14.66 25.10 6.88
C ARG A 203 -13.83 24.67 8.09
N MET A 204 -13.44 23.40 8.15
CA MET A 204 -12.65 22.87 9.27
C MET A 204 -11.16 23.19 9.12
N ALA A 205 -10.66 23.31 7.88
CA ALA A 205 -9.25 23.59 7.63
C ALA A 205 -8.89 25.07 7.77
N ALA A 206 -9.77 25.99 7.36
CA ALA A 206 -9.51 27.43 7.51
C ALA A 206 -10.80 28.25 7.53
N SER A 207 -10.79 29.34 8.32
CA SER A 207 -11.80 30.39 8.20
C SER A 207 -11.70 31.10 6.83
N PRO A 208 -12.77 31.71 6.30
CA PRO A 208 -12.73 32.39 5.00
C PRO A 208 -11.64 33.47 4.90
N GLY A 209 -11.43 34.24 5.97
CA GLY A 209 -10.39 35.27 6.02
C GLY A 209 -8.98 34.68 5.94
N MET A 210 -8.73 33.58 6.66
CA MET A 210 -7.44 32.90 6.62
C MET A 210 -7.22 32.19 5.28
N ALA A 211 -8.24 31.52 4.73
CA ALA A 211 -8.15 30.88 3.43
C ALA A 211 -7.79 31.88 2.32
N ARG A 212 -8.47 33.04 2.29
CA ARG A 212 -8.12 34.14 1.38
C ARG A 212 -6.69 34.60 1.60
N ALA A 213 -6.32 34.93 2.84
CA ALA A 213 -5.01 35.49 3.13
C ALA A 213 -3.89 34.52 2.73
N SER A 214 -4.03 33.23 3.05
CA SER A 214 -3.07 32.17 2.67
C SER A 214 -2.97 32.01 1.16
N PHE A 215 -4.10 32.00 0.44
CA PHE A 215 -4.09 31.90 -1.02
C PHE A 215 -3.49 33.15 -1.68
N GLU A 216 -3.73 34.34 -1.13
CA GLU A 216 -3.15 35.58 -1.61
C GLU A 216 -1.63 35.63 -1.39
N ALA A 217 -1.14 35.10 -0.27
CA ALA A 217 0.29 35.01 0.04
C ALA A 217 1.08 34.11 -0.92
N ALA A 218 0.43 33.09 -1.51
CA ALA A 218 1.05 32.24 -2.53
C ALA A 218 1.56 33.03 -3.75
N PHE A 219 0.88 34.13 -4.11
CA PHE A 219 1.27 35.00 -5.23
C PHE A 219 2.47 35.91 -4.91
N LEU A 220 2.72 36.16 -3.62
CA LEU A 220 3.83 36.99 -3.16
C LEU A 220 5.12 36.19 -2.99
N THR A 221 5.06 34.87 -3.22
CA THR A 221 6.17 33.95 -3.04
C THR A 221 6.91 33.73 -4.36
N ASP A 222 8.19 34.08 -4.37
CA ASP A 222 9.11 33.78 -5.47
C ASP A 222 10.39 33.13 -4.92
N VAL A 223 10.51 31.82 -5.12
CA VAL A 223 11.70 31.04 -4.71
C VAL A 223 12.56 30.62 -5.90
N ARG A 224 12.33 31.16 -7.11
CA ARG A 224 13.18 30.89 -8.28
C ARG A 224 14.68 31.14 -7.99
N PRO A 225 15.07 32.22 -7.29
CA PRO A 225 16.50 32.50 -7.05
C PRO A 225 17.23 31.44 -6.22
N ILE A 226 16.51 30.63 -5.42
CA ILE A 226 17.13 29.64 -4.54
C ILE A 226 17.17 28.23 -5.15
N LEU A 227 16.43 27.95 -6.22
CA LEU A 227 16.39 26.61 -6.83
C LEU A 227 17.79 26.06 -7.18
N PRO A 228 18.73 26.86 -7.76
CA PRO A 228 20.08 26.37 -8.07
C PRO A 228 20.92 26.04 -6.83
N THR A 229 20.51 26.49 -5.65
CA THR A 229 21.23 26.26 -4.39
C THR A 229 20.79 24.98 -3.67
N ILE A 230 19.70 24.35 -4.12
CA ILE A 230 19.21 23.08 -3.56
C ILE A 230 20.12 21.96 -4.06
N THR A 231 21.00 21.46 -3.17
CA THR A 231 21.98 20.41 -3.50
C THR A 231 21.55 19.00 -3.08
N VAL A 232 20.45 18.87 -2.33
CA VAL A 232 19.95 17.56 -1.89
C VAL A 232 19.27 16.81 -3.04
N PRO A 233 19.30 15.47 -3.05
CA PRO A 233 18.55 14.68 -4.02
C PRO A 233 17.09 15.13 -4.04
N THR A 234 16.56 15.41 -5.23
CA THR A 234 15.21 15.96 -5.38
C THR A 234 14.37 15.13 -6.35
N LEU A 235 13.13 14.84 -5.98
CA LEU A 235 12.11 14.24 -6.83
C LEU A 235 10.95 15.21 -6.98
N VAL A 236 10.59 15.55 -8.22
CA VAL A 236 9.43 16.37 -8.56
C VAL A 236 8.35 15.48 -9.16
N ILE A 237 7.15 15.52 -8.59
CA ILE A 237 5.99 14.70 -8.99
C ILE A 237 4.85 15.62 -9.38
N HIS A 238 4.28 15.42 -10.57
CA HIS A 238 3.20 16.28 -11.04
C HIS A 238 2.19 15.53 -11.92
N ALA A 239 0.91 15.78 -11.68
CA ALA A 239 -0.18 15.27 -12.51
C ALA A 239 -0.33 16.08 -13.80
N ARG A 240 -0.51 15.40 -14.94
CA ARG A 240 -0.62 16.08 -16.24
C ARG A 240 -1.82 17.02 -16.34
N GLU A 241 -2.96 16.65 -15.76
CA GLU A 241 -4.21 17.43 -15.81
C GLU A 241 -4.54 18.06 -14.46
N ASP A 242 -3.52 18.39 -13.65
CA ASP A 242 -3.70 19.09 -12.39
C ASP A 242 -4.49 20.40 -12.59
N PRO A 243 -5.70 20.52 -12.00
CA PRO A 243 -6.57 21.67 -12.20
C PRO A 243 -6.19 22.86 -11.30
N ALA A 244 -5.40 22.63 -10.25
CA ALA A 244 -5.01 23.65 -9.29
C ALA A 244 -3.60 24.17 -9.58
N VAL A 245 -2.59 23.31 -9.76
CA VAL A 245 -1.24 23.78 -10.11
C VAL A 245 -0.87 23.19 -11.45
N PRO A 246 -0.84 23.96 -12.55
CA PRO A 246 -0.49 23.42 -13.87
C PRO A 246 0.86 22.69 -13.90
N VAL A 247 0.90 21.56 -14.62
CA VAL A 247 2.06 20.66 -14.74
C VAL A 247 3.36 21.35 -15.18
N GLN A 248 3.24 22.45 -15.91
CA GLN A 248 4.37 23.26 -16.36
C GLN A 248 5.23 23.77 -15.20
N PHE A 249 4.63 24.02 -14.03
CA PHE A 249 5.38 24.43 -12.84
C PHE A 249 6.27 23.31 -12.28
N GLY A 250 5.81 22.06 -12.29
CA GLY A 250 6.64 20.91 -11.94
C GLY A 250 7.80 20.71 -12.91
N ARG A 251 7.55 20.88 -14.22
CA ARG A 251 8.61 20.83 -15.25
C ARG A 251 9.65 21.93 -15.03
N TYR A 252 9.21 23.16 -14.75
CA TYR A 252 10.10 24.26 -14.41
C TYR A 252 11.00 23.91 -13.22
N LEU A 253 10.43 23.39 -12.13
CA LEU A 253 11.19 22.98 -10.95
C LEU A 253 12.23 21.89 -11.28
N ALA A 254 11.85 20.88 -12.06
CA ALA A 254 12.75 19.80 -12.45
C ALA A 254 13.95 20.30 -13.29
N ASP A 255 13.72 21.27 -14.17
CA ASP A 255 14.77 21.82 -15.02
C ASP A 255 15.70 22.81 -14.27
N HIS A 256 15.21 23.45 -13.20
CA HIS A 256 15.93 24.50 -12.48
C HIS A 256 16.52 24.06 -11.13
N ILE A 257 16.17 22.87 -10.63
CA ILE A 257 16.81 22.26 -9.46
C ILE A 257 17.90 21.27 -9.93
N PRO A 258 19.17 21.47 -9.56
CA PRO A 258 20.26 20.61 -10.00
C PRO A 258 20.04 19.14 -9.62
N GLY A 259 20.04 18.26 -10.63
CA GLY A 259 19.92 16.81 -10.42
C GLY A 259 18.53 16.34 -9.99
N ALA A 260 17.50 17.18 -10.11
CA ALA A 260 16.14 16.77 -9.85
C ALA A 260 15.68 15.67 -10.83
N ARG A 261 14.99 14.67 -10.28
CA ARG A 261 14.25 13.67 -11.06
C ARG A 261 12.83 14.15 -11.25
N TYR A 262 12.27 13.98 -12.44
CA TYR A 262 10.88 14.33 -12.73
C TYR A 262 10.03 13.08 -12.95
N LEU A 263 8.88 13.03 -12.29
CA LEU A 263 7.87 11.99 -12.42
C LEU A 263 6.52 12.63 -12.80
N GLU A 264 6.18 12.54 -14.08
CA GLU A 264 4.85 12.91 -14.56
C GLU A 264 3.87 11.74 -14.41
N VAL A 265 2.70 12.01 -13.86
CA VAL A 265 1.65 11.00 -13.61
C VAL A 265 0.33 11.37 -14.28
N GLU A 266 -0.49 10.35 -14.49
CA GLU A 266 -1.83 10.50 -15.07
C GLU A 266 -2.83 10.83 -13.97
N GLY A 267 -3.63 11.89 -14.14
CA GLY A 267 -4.71 12.17 -13.20
C GLY A 267 -5.22 13.60 -13.30
N VAL A 268 -6.43 13.79 -12.78
CA VAL A 268 -7.21 15.03 -12.85
C VAL A 268 -7.38 15.69 -11.49
N ASP A 269 -6.84 15.11 -10.43
CA ASP A 269 -6.86 15.66 -9.08
C ASP A 269 -5.50 16.27 -8.72
N HIS A 270 -5.54 17.31 -7.90
CA HIS A 270 -4.35 17.98 -7.38
C HIS A 270 -3.66 17.14 -6.28
N ALA A 271 -4.43 16.36 -5.53
CA ALA A 271 -3.91 15.58 -4.41
C ALA A 271 -3.26 14.27 -4.87
N PRO A 272 -2.02 13.94 -4.42
CA PRO A 272 -1.29 12.76 -4.90
C PRO A 272 -1.98 11.44 -4.56
N PHE A 273 -2.72 11.37 -3.45
CA PHE A 273 -3.48 10.18 -3.07
C PHE A 273 -4.74 9.95 -3.93
N LEU A 274 -5.13 10.90 -4.77
CA LEU A 274 -6.22 10.76 -5.75
C LEU A 274 -5.71 10.56 -7.19
N THR A 275 -4.43 10.88 -7.44
CA THR A 275 -3.85 10.91 -8.78
C THR A 275 -2.76 9.84 -8.92
N ASP A 276 -3.12 8.71 -9.55
CA ASP A 276 -2.23 7.57 -9.80
C ASP A 276 -1.37 7.20 -8.56
N PRO A 277 -2.02 6.91 -7.41
CA PRO A 277 -1.34 6.75 -6.13
C PRO A 277 -0.29 5.64 -6.18
N ASP A 278 -0.55 4.53 -6.89
CA ASP A 278 0.38 3.41 -7.01
C ASP A 278 1.69 3.82 -7.69
N LYS A 279 1.61 4.59 -8.78
CA LYS A 279 2.79 5.09 -9.50
C LYS A 279 3.57 6.10 -8.67
N ILE A 280 2.87 7.00 -7.97
CA ILE A 280 3.50 7.96 -7.05
C ILE A 280 4.23 7.23 -5.93
N LEU A 281 3.57 6.29 -5.26
CA LEU A 281 4.15 5.54 -4.14
C LEU A 281 5.36 4.73 -4.58
N THR A 282 5.27 4.04 -5.72
CA THR A 282 6.40 3.31 -6.33
C THR A 282 7.56 4.26 -6.63
N GLY A 283 7.28 5.43 -7.21
CA GLY A 283 8.31 6.43 -7.52
C GLY A 283 8.98 7.00 -6.27
N ILE A 284 8.22 7.25 -5.21
CA ILE A 284 8.75 7.68 -3.91
C ILE A 284 9.60 6.58 -3.28
N GLU A 285 9.11 5.34 -3.24
CA GLU A 285 9.83 4.21 -2.67
C GLU A 285 11.17 3.97 -3.39
N GLU A 286 11.16 3.93 -4.72
CA GLU A 286 12.37 3.77 -5.52
C GLU A 286 13.37 4.91 -5.29
N PHE A 287 12.88 6.16 -5.23
CA PHE A 287 13.71 7.32 -4.98
C PHE A 287 14.37 7.30 -3.60
N LEU A 288 13.66 6.84 -2.57
CA LEU A 288 14.14 6.86 -1.19
C LEU A 288 15.01 5.65 -0.81
N THR A 289 14.78 4.51 -1.46
CA THR A 289 15.42 3.23 -1.12
C THR A 289 16.45 2.76 -2.16
N GLY A 290 16.51 3.37 -3.35
CA GLY A 290 17.55 3.12 -4.36
C GLY A 290 17.38 1.85 -5.19
N GLY A 291 16.27 1.13 -5.03
CA GLY A 291 15.86 0.01 -5.85
C GLY A 291 14.35 -0.16 -5.75
N HIS A 292 13.74 -0.99 -6.59
CA HIS A 292 12.47 -1.61 -6.24
C HIS A 292 12.73 -2.44 -4.99
N ALA A 293 12.67 -1.82 -3.80
CA ALA A 293 12.18 -2.55 -2.66
C ALA A 293 10.82 -3.05 -3.12
N ALA A 294 10.70 -4.35 -3.35
CA ALA A 294 9.39 -4.95 -3.44
C ALA A 294 8.61 -4.40 -2.24
N PRO A 295 7.39 -3.87 -2.45
CA PRO A 295 6.63 -3.15 -1.43
C PRO A 295 6.80 -3.89 -0.12
N ALA A 296 7.34 -3.20 0.90
CA ALA A 296 7.76 -3.75 2.19
C ALA A 296 7.04 -5.05 2.43
N GLN A 297 7.75 -6.17 2.19
CA GLN A 297 7.17 -7.49 2.01
C GLN A 297 6.06 -7.65 3.04
N SER A 298 4.79 -7.48 2.64
CA SER A 298 3.69 -8.16 3.32
C SER A 298 4.26 -9.55 3.44
N HIS A 299 4.48 -10.04 4.66
CA HIS A 299 5.26 -11.25 4.87
C HIS A 299 4.54 -12.35 4.10
N ARG A 300 4.90 -12.56 2.82
CA ARG A 300 4.12 -13.35 1.90
C ARG A 300 4.72 -14.71 1.99
N ALA A 301 3.95 -15.60 2.59
CA ALA A 301 4.33 -16.97 2.76
C ALA A 301 3.33 -17.84 2.03
N LEU A 302 3.83 -18.92 1.46
CA LEU A 302 2.95 -20.02 1.10
C LEU A 302 2.31 -20.53 2.40
N ARG A 303 0.99 -20.45 2.49
CA ARG A 303 0.22 -20.95 3.64
C ARG A 303 -0.86 -21.87 3.13
N THR A 304 -1.19 -22.89 3.92
CA THR A 304 -2.41 -23.65 3.73
C THR A 304 -3.52 -23.05 4.58
N VAL A 305 -4.58 -22.63 3.91
CA VAL A 305 -5.78 -22.04 4.52
C VAL A 305 -6.86 -23.09 4.59
N LEU A 306 -7.44 -23.26 5.77
CA LEU A 306 -8.54 -24.18 6.04
C LEU A 306 -9.72 -23.36 6.58
N PHE A 307 -10.86 -23.48 5.91
CA PHE A 307 -12.13 -23.02 6.44
C PHE A 307 -12.98 -24.19 6.91
N THR A 308 -13.65 -24.03 8.04
CA THR A 308 -14.73 -24.91 8.49
C THR A 308 -16.03 -24.15 8.58
N ASP A 309 -17.14 -24.87 8.41
CA ASP A 309 -18.49 -24.37 8.64
C ASP A 309 -19.41 -25.51 9.10
N MET A 310 -20.28 -25.27 10.07
CA MET A 310 -21.25 -26.25 10.58
C MET A 310 -22.51 -26.29 9.71
N VAL A 311 -22.88 -27.49 9.28
CA VAL A 311 -24.04 -27.69 8.43
C VAL A 311 -25.32 -27.54 9.23
N ALA A 312 -26.26 -26.75 8.69
CA ALA A 312 -27.57 -26.50 9.27
C ALA A 312 -27.54 -25.92 10.71
N SER A 313 -26.53 -25.10 11.03
CA SER A 313 -26.31 -24.48 12.35
C SER A 313 -27.57 -23.78 12.92
N THR A 314 -28.32 -23.09 12.07
CA THR A 314 -29.55 -22.37 12.43
C THR A 314 -30.71 -23.31 12.79
N GLN A 315 -30.82 -24.48 12.15
CA GLN A 315 -31.84 -25.48 12.45
C GLN A 315 -31.54 -26.19 13.78
N HIS A 316 -30.26 -26.44 14.05
CA HIS A 316 -29.83 -27.01 15.33
C HIS A 316 -30.07 -26.03 16.49
N ALA A 317 -29.83 -24.73 16.30
CA ALA A 317 -30.17 -23.70 17.29
C ALA A 317 -31.67 -23.71 17.64
N ALA A 318 -32.54 -23.77 16.63
CA ALA A 318 -33.99 -23.80 16.81
C ALA A 318 -34.49 -25.09 17.49
N ALA A 319 -33.85 -26.23 17.24
CA ALA A 319 -34.27 -27.53 17.78
C ALA A 319 -33.72 -27.82 19.19
N ALA A 320 -32.49 -27.39 19.49
CA ALA A 320 -31.80 -27.69 20.75
C ALA A 320 -32.01 -26.61 21.83
N GLY A 321 -32.44 -25.42 21.43
CA GLY A 321 -32.49 -24.23 22.29
C GLY A 321 -31.14 -23.52 22.39
N ASP A 322 -31.16 -22.18 22.47
CA ASP A 322 -29.97 -21.33 22.35
C ASP A 322 -28.85 -21.66 23.34
N GLU A 323 -29.19 -22.09 24.56
CA GLU A 323 -28.21 -22.39 25.60
C GLU A 323 -27.45 -23.69 25.34
N ARG A 324 -28.16 -24.75 24.94
CA ARG A 324 -27.55 -26.04 24.57
C ARG A 324 -26.76 -25.91 23.26
N TRP A 325 -27.26 -25.13 22.30
CA TRP A 325 -26.53 -24.87 21.06
C TRP A 325 -25.26 -24.07 21.30
N ARG A 326 -25.31 -23.03 22.16
CA ARG A 326 -24.10 -22.29 22.58
C ARG A 326 -23.06 -23.19 23.22
N ALA A 327 -23.46 -24.17 24.04
CA ALA A 327 -22.53 -25.14 24.61
C ALA A 327 -21.84 -26.01 23.55
N VAL A 328 -22.57 -26.42 22.49
CA VAL A 328 -22.00 -27.16 21.35
C VAL A 328 -21.02 -26.29 20.56
N LEU A 329 -21.38 -25.03 20.25
CA LEU A 329 -20.49 -24.08 19.57
C LEU A 329 -19.20 -23.84 20.37
N HIS A 330 -19.32 -23.63 21.69
CA HIS A 330 -18.18 -23.43 22.57
C HIS A 330 -17.27 -24.65 22.59
N ARG A 331 -17.85 -25.85 22.74
CA ARG A 331 -17.09 -27.10 22.77
C ARG A 331 -16.38 -27.37 21.43
N PHE A 332 -17.05 -27.10 20.32
CA PHE A 332 -16.44 -27.24 19.00
C PHE A 332 -15.33 -26.22 18.76
N GLY A 333 -15.47 -24.99 19.27
CA GLY A 333 -14.41 -23.98 19.25
C GLY A 333 -13.17 -24.42 20.04
N GLU A 334 -13.34 -25.00 21.24
CA GLU A 334 -12.24 -25.56 22.04
C GLU A 334 -11.49 -26.67 21.30
N ILE A 335 -12.23 -27.63 20.73
CA ILE A 335 -11.66 -28.73 19.94
C ILE A 335 -10.91 -28.18 18.72
N THR A 336 -11.47 -27.16 18.07
CA THR A 336 -10.84 -26.52 16.91
C THR A 336 -9.51 -25.88 17.28
N ALA A 337 -9.44 -25.17 18.40
CA ALA A 337 -8.19 -24.59 18.89
C ALA A 337 -7.17 -25.67 19.26
N GLU A 338 -7.57 -26.70 20.01
CA GLU A 338 -6.69 -27.79 20.46
C GLU A 338 -6.10 -28.57 19.28
N LEU A 339 -6.95 -29.02 18.35
CA LEU A 339 -6.49 -29.78 17.18
C LEU A 339 -5.63 -28.92 16.24
N THR A 340 -6.02 -27.67 16.02
CA THR A 340 -5.23 -26.75 15.19
C THR A 340 -3.83 -26.57 15.77
N GLN A 341 -3.71 -26.32 17.08
CA GLN A 341 -2.41 -26.22 17.75
C GLN A 341 -1.63 -27.54 17.70
N ARG A 342 -2.28 -28.67 17.95
CA ARG A 342 -1.67 -30.02 17.91
C ARG A 342 -1.04 -30.34 16.56
N PHE A 343 -1.65 -29.90 15.47
CA PHE A 343 -1.14 -30.08 14.11
C PHE A 343 -0.24 -28.93 13.63
N GLY A 344 0.15 -28.00 14.51
CA GLY A 344 1.08 -26.91 14.18
C GLY A 344 0.45 -25.80 13.35
N GLY A 345 -0.86 -25.60 13.46
CA GLY A 345 -1.58 -24.48 12.84
C GLY A 345 -1.97 -23.39 13.83
N THR A 346 -2.60 -22.34 13.31
CA THR A 346 -3.12 -21.21 14.10
C THR A 346 -4.55 -20.90 13.70
N VAL A 347 -5.43 -20.72 14.69
CA VAL A 347 -6.81 -20.23 14.48
C VAL A 347 -6.76 -18.71 14.42
N LEU A 348 -7.21 -18.13 13.30
CA LEU A 348 -7.18 -16.68 13.09
C LEU A 348 -8.51 -16.03 13.42
N LYS A 349 -9.61 -16.64 12.98
CA LYS A 349 -10.97 -16.11 13.19
C LYS A 349 -11.96 -17.23 13.48
N SER A 350 -12.96 -16.90 14.31
CA SER A 350 -14.17 -17.69 14.50
C SER A 350 -15.38 -16.85 14.10
N THR A 351 -16.28 -17.41 13.30
CA THR A 351 -17.54 -16.78 12.89
C THR A 351 -18.73 -17.35 13.67
N GLY A 352 -18.47 -17.99 14.81
CA GLY A 352 -19.46 -18.69 15.62
C GLY A 352 -19.62 -20.14 15.18
N ASP A 353 -20.11 -20.37 13.96
CA ASP A 353 -20.32 -21.70 13.39
C ASP A 353 -19.25 -22.17 12.40
N GLY A 354 -18.28 -21.31 12.10
CA GLY A 354 -17.14 -21.60 11.25
C GLY A 354 -15.83 -21.03 11.79
N HIS A 355 -14.72 -21.56 11.28
CA HIS A 355 -13.38 -21.14 11.68
C HIS A 355 -12.48 -20.96 10.46
N LEU A 356 -11.60 -19.96 10.54
CA LEU A 356 -10.48 -19.75 9.63
C LEU A 356 -9.19 -20.13 10.34
N THR A 357 -8.51 -21.15 9.81
CA THR A 357 -7.24 -21.63 10.36
C THR A 357 -6.17 -21.70 9.28
N THR A 358 -4.92 -21.65 9.72
CA THR A 358 -3.74 -21.63 8.82
C THR A 358 -2.66 -22.59 9.28
N PHE A 359 -1.92 -23.13 8.31
CA PHE A 359 -0.82 -24.08 8.52
C PHE A 359 0.36 -23.73 7.59
N ASP A 360 1.57 -24.12 8.00
CA ASP A 360 2.77 -24.05 7.15
C ASP A 360 2.71 -25.00 5.94
N GLY A 361 1.90 -26.07 6.02
CA GLY A 361 1.83 -27.07 4.97
C GLY A 361 0.49 -27.81 4.87
N PRO A 362 0.18 -28.38 3.69
CA PRO A 362 -1.12 -28.99 3.41
C PRO A 362 -1.36 -30.32 4.11
N THR A 363 -0.32 -31.10 4.40
CA THR A 363 -0.48 -32.39 5.09
C THR A 363 -1.01 -32.20 6.51
N GLN A 364 -0.52 -31.19 7.23
CA GLN A 364 -0.98 -30.85 8.58
C GLN A 364 -2.44 -30.40 8.56
N ALA A 365 -2.79 -29.54 7.60
CA ALA A 365 -4.15 -29.05 7.44
C ALA A 365 -5.15 -30.18 7.16
N ILE A 366 -4.80 -31.15 6.29
CA ILE A 366 -5.66 -32.30 5.99
C ILE A 366 -5.85 -33.18 7.23
N ARG A 367 -4.78 -33.50 7.96
CA ARG A 367 -4.87 -34.31 9.19
C ARG A 367 -5.70 -33.62 10.27
N CYS A 368 -5.56 -32.31 10.40
CA CYS A 368 -6.40 -31.51 11.28
C CYS A 368 -7.86 -31.57 10.83
N ALA A 369 -8.15 -31.40 9.54
CA ALA A 369 -9.50 -31.49 8.99
C ALA A 369 -10.16 -32.85 9.23
N GLU A 370 -9.41 -33.95 9.07
CA GLU A 370 -9.90 -35.31 9.32
C GLU A 370 -10.26 -35.52 10.80
N ALA A 371 -9.41 -35.04 11.71
CA ALA A 371 -9.67 -35.09 13.15
C ALA A 371 -10.86 -34.20 13.55
N LEU A 372 -10.95 -32.98 13.02
CA LEU A 372 -12.08 -32.07 13.27
C LEU A 372 -13.39 -32.67 12.80
N ARG A 373 -13.41 -33.32 11.64
CA ARG A 373 -14.60 -34.02 11.13
C ARG A 373 -15.01 -35.17 12.05
N ALA A 374 -14.06 -35.97 12.52
CA ALA A 374 -14.35 -37.08 13.43
C ALA A 374 -14.90 -36.60 14.78
N ASP A 375 -14.32 -35.55 15.36
CA ASP A 375 -14.78 -35.00 16.64
C ASP A 375 -16.13 -34.26 16.50
N ALA A 376 -16.37 -33.59 15.37
CA ALA A 376 -17.68 -33.03 15.05
C ALA A 376 -18.77 -34.12 15.01
N GLU A 377 -18.49 -35.27 14.37
CA GLU A 377 -19.41 -36.40 14.32
C GLU A 377 -19.73 -36.93 15.74
N ILE A 378 -18.74 -36.98 16.64
CA ILE A 378 -18.94 -37.38 18.05
C ILE A 378 -19.84 -36.39 18.80
N LEU A 379 -19.71 -35.09 18.52
CA LEU A 379 -20.57 -34.04 19.07
C LEU A 379 -21.98 -34.02 18.44
N GLY A 380 -22.25 -34.88 17.46
CA GLY A 380 -23.53 -34.98 16.77
C GLY A 380 -23.78 -33.85 15.78
N VAL A 381 -22.72 -33.16 15.32
CA VAL A 381 -22.80 -32.10 14.31
C VAL A 381 -22.02 -32.49 13.06
N GLN A 382 -22.45 -32.00 11.90
CA GLN A 382 -21.71 -32.18 10.65
C GLN A 382 -21.04 -30.88 10.27
N ILE A 383 -19.78 -30.97 9.83
CA ILE A 383 -19.04 -29.84 9.30
C ILE A 383 -18.70 -30.08 7.83
N ARG A 384 -18.51 -28.98 7.11
CA ARG A 384 -17.90 -28.97 5.78
C ARG A 384 -16.58 -28.22 5.85
N ILE A 385 -15.61 -28.65 5.06
CA ILE A 385 -14.24 -28.11 5.11
C ILE A 385 -13.75 -27.79 3.70
N GLY A 386 -13.13 -26.62 3.53
CA GLY A 386 -12.44 -26.20 2.31
C GLY A 386 -10.98 -25.89 2.58
N ILE A 387 -10.06 -26.48 1.80
CA ILE A 387 -8.61 -26.31 1.97
C ILE A 387 -7.95 -25.85 0.67
N HIS A 388 -7.10 -24.83 0.75
CA HIS A 388 -6.26 -24.40 -0.35
C HIS A 388 -4.87 -24.00 0.15
N THR A 389 -3.85 -24.24 -0.67
CA THR A 389 -2.48 -23.76 -0.44
C THR A 389 -2.15 -22.74 -1.52
N GLY A 390 -1.75 -21.55 -1.09
CA GLY A 390 -1.34 -20.47 -1.98
C GLY A 390 -0.52 -19.43 -1.23
N GLU A 391 -0.07 -18.42 -1.96
CA GLU A 391 0.60 -17.27 -1.38
C GLU A 391 -0.42 -16.41 -0.62
N CYS A 392 -0.15 -16.18 0.66
CA CYS A 392 -0.98 -15.33 1.53
C CYS A 392 -0.14 -14.16 2.05
N GLU A 393 -0.77 -13.00 2.18
CA GLU A 393 -0.21 -11.87 2.91
C GLU A 393 -0.39 -12.13 4.40
N LEU A 394 0.70 -12.18 5.17
CA LEU A 394 0.64 -12.32 6.63
C LEU A 394 0.47 -10.93 7.27
N LEU A 395 -0.58 -10.79 8.08
CA LEU A 395 -0.86 -9.64 8.93
C LEU A 395 -0.65 -10.08 10.39
N ASP A 396 -0.42 -9.15 11.32
CA ASP A 396 -0.05 -9.47 12.72
C ASP A 396 -0.98 -10.49 13.40
N ASN A 397 -2.28 -10.47 13.10
CA ASN A 397 -3.29 -11.40 13.64
C ASN A 397 -4.27 -11.93 12.56
N ASP A 398 -3.91 -11.87 11.28
CA ASP A 398 -4.81 -12.25 10.19
C ASP A 398 -4.04 -12.66 8.93
N ILE A 399 -4.75 -13.16 7.92
CA ILE A 399 -4.17 -13.36 6.59
C ILE A 399 -5.03 -12.77 5.49
N GLY A 400 -4.36 -12.21 4.49
CA GLY A 400 -4.95 -11.63 3.28
C GLY A 400 -4.54 -12.38 2.02
N GLY A 401 -5.18 -12.03 0.91
CA GLY A 401 -4.80 -12.49 -0.43
C GLY A 401 -5.78 -13.47 -1.07
N ILE A 402 -5.57 -13.70 -2.36
CA ILE A 402 -6.48 -14.48 -3.21
C ILE A 402 -6.64 -15.93 -2.72
N ALA A 403 -5.60 -16.50 -2.08
CA ALA A 403 -5.63 -17.86 -1.54
C ALA A 403 -6.69 -18.05 -0.44
N VAL A 404 -6.93 -17.02 0.39
CA VAL A 404 -8.00 -17.02 1.42
C VAL A 404 -9.36 -17.10 0.77
N HIS A 405 -9.59 -16.28 -0.27
CA HIS A 405 -10.84 -16.28 -1.01
C HIS A 405 -11.06 -17.61 -1.74
N ILE A 406 -10.03 -18.19 -2.34
CA ILE A 406 -10.11 -19.51 -2.98
C ILE A 406 -10.54 -20.57 -1.96
N ALA A 407 -9.90 -20.66 -0.78
CA ALA A 407 -10.27 -21.62 0.26
C ALA A 407 -11.74 -21.47 0.70
N ALA A 408 -12.19 -20.23 0.92
CA ALA A 408 -13.59 -19.94 1.26
C ALA A 408 -14.57 -20.33 0.13
N ARG A 409 -14.18 -20.20 -1.13
CA ARG A 409 -15.02 -20.62 -2.27
C ARG A 409 -15.02 -22.14 -2.45
N ILE A 410 -13.94 -22.83 -2.12
CA ILE A 410 -13.89 -24.30 -2.09
C ILE A 410 -14.84 -24.83 -1.00
N LEU A 411 -14.82 -24.24 0.20
CA LEU A 411 -15.79 -24.55 1.26
C LEU A 411 -17.24 -24.43 0.78
N GLY A 412 -17.55 -23.39 -0.01
CA GLY A 412 -18.89 -23.18 -0.57
C GLY A 412 -19.38 -24.31 -1.50
N HIS A 413 -18.47 -25.14 -2.02
CA HIS A 413 -18.81 -26.32 -2.83
C HIS A 413 -18.83 -27.61 -2.01
N ALA A 414 -18.42 -27.58 -0.74
CA ALA A 414 -18.36 -28.76 0.12
C ALA A 414 -19.74 -29.09 0.71
N GLY A 415 -20.12 -30.37 0.62
CA GLY A 415 -21.29 -30.95 1.27
C GLY A 415 -21.03 -31.30 2.74
N ALA A 416 -22.04 -31.84 3.41
CA ALA A 416 -21.92 -32.27 4.81
C ALA A 416 -20.91 -33.42 4.96
N GLY A 417 -19.89 -33.23 5.82
CA GLY A 417 -18.81 -34.19 6.03
C GLY A 417 -17.73 -34.18 4.95
N ASP A 418 -17.87 -33.36 3.90
CA ASP A 418 -16.84 -33.24 2.86
C ASP A 418 -15.64 -32.43 3.36
N ILE A 419 -14.45 -32.91 2.97
CA ILE A 419 -13.20 -32.15 3.01
C ILE A 419 -12.79 -31.94 1.56
N LEU A 420 -13.10 -30.77 1.02
CA LEU A 420 -12.74 -30.39 -0.35
C LEU A 420 -11.44 -29.62 -0.40
N VAL A 421 -10.61 -29.96 -1.37
CA VAL A 421 -9.30 -29.34 -1.59
C VAL A 421 -9.12 -28.94 -3.05
N SER A 422 -8.31 -27.92 -3.29
CA SER A 422 -7.84 -27.59 -4.65
C SER A 422 -6.86 -28.64 -5.18
N ARG A 423 -6.73 -28.75 -6.51
CA ARG A 423 -5.67 -29.57 -7.15
C ARG A 423 -4.26 -29.29 -6.61
N THR A 424 -3.91 -28.04 -6.35
CA THR A 424 -2.63 -27.64 -5.76
C THR A 424 -2.33 -28.33 -4.44
N VAL A 425 -3.35 -28.51 -3.58
CA VAL A 425 -3.18 -29.21 -2.30
C VAL A 425 -2.86 -30.69 -2.53
N CYS A 426 -3.54 -31.34 -3.47
CA CYS A 426 -3.28 -32.74 -3.86
C CYS A 426 -1.84 -32.91 -4.37
N ASP A 427 -1.40 -32.03 -5.28
CA ASP A 427 -0.05 -32.10 -5.86
C ASP A 427 1.06 -31.86 -4.81
N LEU A 428 0.79 -31.07 -3.76
CA LEU A 428 1.75 -30.78 -2.69
C LEU A 428 1.84 -31.85 -1.60
N VAL A 429 0.89 -32.79 -1.53
CA VAL A 429 0.91 -33.87 -0.52
C VAL A 429 1.20 -35.25 -1.12
N VAL A 430 1.68 -35.30 -2.36
CA VAL A 430 2.13 -36.55 -2.99
C VAL A 430 3.13 -37.27 -2.07
N GLY A 431 2.82 -38.52 -1.71
CA GLY A 431 3.63 -39.32 -0.78
C GLY A 431 3.21 -39.24 0.69
N SER A 432 2.21 -38.45 1.06
CA SER A 432 1.70 -38.36 2.44
C SER A 432 0.84 -39.55 2.89
N GLY A 433 0.43 -40.40 1.95
CA GLY A 433 -0.54 -41.46 2.17
C GLY A 433 -2.00 -40.98 2.17
N THR A 434 -2.29 -39.75 1.74
CA THR A 434 -3.66 -39.22 1.61
C THR A 434 -4.28 -39.65 0.28
N GLY A 435 -5.54 -40.14 0.30
CA GLY A 435 -6.31 -40.46 -0.90
C GLY A 435 -7.23 -39.33 -1.32
N PHE A 436 -7.49 -39.21 -2.63
CA PHE A 436 -8.35 -38.17 -3.19
C PHE A 436 -9.34 -38.75 -4.22
N GLU A 437 -10.54 -38.19 -4.25
CA GLU A 437 -11.56 -38.44 -5.27
C GLU A 437 -11.83 -37.14 -6.05
N ASP A 438 -11.75 -37.19 -7.38
CA ASP A 438 -12.00 -36.03 -8.23
C ASP A 438 -13.49 -35.64 -8.19
N ARG A 439 -13.76 -34.36 -7.87
CA ARG A 439 -15.10 -33.76 -7.85
C ARG A 439 -15.34 -32.85 -9.05
N GLY A 440 -14.40 -32.84 -10.01
CA GLY A 440 -14.51 -32.13 -11.27
C GLY A 440 -14.00 -30.70 -11.23
N SER A 441 -14.17 -30.01 -12.37
CA SER A 441 -13.66 -28.66 -12.61
C SER A 441 -14.79 -27.63 -12.53
N VAL A 442 -14.67 -26.65 -11.63
CA VAL A 442 -15.65 -25.59 -11.38
C VAL A 442 -15.07 -24.19 -11.61
N GLU A 443 -15.93 -23.20 -11.78
CA GLU A 443 -15.54 -21.79 -11.77
C GLU A 443 -15.83 -21.20 -10.39
N LEU A 444 -14.81 -20.62 -9.76
CA LEU A 444 -14.96 -19.98 -8.45
C LEU A 444 -15.27 -18.50 -8.67
N ARG A 445 -16.37 -18.00 -8.09
CA ARG A 445 -16.80 -16.60 -8.25
C ARG A 445 -15.67 -15.63 -7.89
N GLY A 446 -15.25 -14.82 -8.87
CA GLY A 446 -14.23 -13.78 -8.70
C GLY A 446 -12.79 -14.29 -8.77
N VAL A 447 -12.56 -15.57 -9.10
CA VAL A 447 -11.22 -16.14 -9.31
C VAL A 447 -11.09 -16.55 -10.78
N PRO A 448 -10.09 -16.05 -11.52
CA PRO A 448 -9.89 -16.42 -12.92
C PRO A 448 -9.65 -17.92 -13.11
N GLY A 449 -10.11 -18.44 -14.25
CA GLY A 449 -9.86 -19.82 -14.68
C GLY A 449 -10.79 -20.87 -14.06
N ARG A 450 -10.60 -22.12 -14.49
CA ARG A 450 -11.33 -23.27 -13.96
C ARG A 450 -10.47 -24.01 -12.94
N TRP A 451 -11.10 -24.45 -11.87
CA TRP A 451 -10.44 -25.03 -10.71
C TRP A 451 -10.92 -26.46 -10.50
N GLN A 452 -9.99 -27.42 -10.50
CA GLN A 452 -10.30 -28.80 -10.19
C GLN A 452 -10.34 -28.99 -8.67
N LEU A 453 -11.45 -29.52 -8.17
CA LEU A 453 -11.67 -29.81 -6.76
C LEU A 453 -11.62 -31.31 -6.51
N LEU A 454 -11.02 -31.70 -5.40
CA LEU A 454 -10.93 -33.09 -4.98
C LEU A 454 -11.43 -33.24 -3.55
N ALA A 455 -12.09 -34.34 -3.26
CA ALA A 455 -12.47 -34.71 -1.89
C ALA A 455 -11.43 -35.64 -1.28
N VAL A 456 -11.08 -35.42 -0.01
CA VAL A 456 -10.20 -36.34 0.75
C VAL A 456 -10.96 -37.64 1.03
N ASP A 457 -10.41 -38.77 0.57
CA ASP A 457 -11.01 -40.10 0.77
C ASP A 457 -10.87 -40.55 2.23
N ARG A 458 -11.96 -41.04 2.82
CA ARG A 458 -12.00 -41.53 4.22
C ARG A 458 -11.14 -42.79 4.42
N ASN A 459 -10.83 -43.54 3.36
CA ASN A 459 -10.18 -44.85 3.42
C ASN A 459 -8.71 -44.84 2.94
N GLY A 460 -8.12 -43.66 2.70
CA GLY A 460 -6.76 -43.54 2.17
C GLY A 460 -6.67 -43.76 0.64
N PRO A 461 -5.46 -43.93 0.07
CA PRO A 461 -5.25 -44.00 -1.38
C PRO A 461 -5.87 -45.27 -1.95
N ARG A 462 -6.69 -45.16 -3.00
CA ARG A 462 -7.25 -46.33 -3.71
C ARG A 462 -6.12 -47.10 -4.42
N ALA A 463 -6.16 -48.42 -4.38
CA ALA A 463 -5.19 -49.27 -5.06
C ALA A 463 -5.16 -48.96 -6.57
N GLY A 464 -3.99 -48.54 -7.09
CA GLY A 464 -3.80 -48.20 -8.51
C GLY A 464 -3.79 -46.71 -8.84
N SER A 465 -3.95 -45.81 -7.87
CA SER A 465 -3.80 -44.37 -8.11
C SER A 465 -2.32 -43.98 -8.30
N PRO A 466 -2.01 -42.84 -8.97
CA PRO A 466 -0.64 -42.34 -9.12
C PRO A 466 0.10 -42.20 -7.77
N GLU A 467 -0.62 -41.81 -6.73
CA GLU A 467 -0.11 -41.60 -5.37
C GLU A 467 0.28 -42.94 -4.71
N ALA A 468 -0.50 -44.01 -4.92
CA ALA A 468 -0.18 -45.35 -4.42
C ALA A 468 1.04 -45.97 -5.11
N GLN A 469 1.28 -45.65 -6.38
CA GLN A 469 2.49 -46.09 -7.12
C GLN A 469 3.76 -45.35 -6.64
N LEU A 470 3.65 -44.07 -6.31
CA LEU A 470 4.78 -43.28 -5.78
C LEU A 470 5.22 -43.74 -4.38
N VAL A 471 4.26 -44.07 -3.50
CA VAL A 471 4.55 -44.58 -2.14
C VAL A 471 5.16 -45.99 -2.15
N SER A 472 4.83 -46.81 -3.16
CA SER A 472 5.35 -48.19 -3.28
C SER A 472 6.69 -48.29 -4.04
N THR A 473 7.21 -47.18 -4.57
CA THR A 473 8.48 -47.16 -5.30
C THR A 473 9.67 -47.10 -4.32
N PRO A 474 10.55 -48.11 -4.26
CA PRO A 474 11.67 -48.10 -3.33
C PRO A 474 12.67 -46.97 -3.66
N THR A 475 13.05 -46.19 -2.65
CA THR A 475 14.07 -45.14 -2.76
C THR A 475 15.41 -45.76 -3.20
N PRO A 476 16.05 -45.28 -4.29
CA PRO A 476 17.35 -45.78 -4.70
C PRO A 476 18.37 -45.58 -3.58
N SER A 477 19.10 -46.63 -3.22
CA SER A 477 20.15 -46.54 -2.21
C SER A 477 21.29 -45.61 -2.67
N ARG A 478 22.01 -45.04 -1.69
CA ARG A 478 23.16 -44.15 -1.90
C ARG A 478 24.17 -44.82 -2.82
N ARG A 479 24.37 -44.27 -4.02
CA ARG A 479 25.37 -44.76 -4.99
C ARG A 479 26.78 -44.63 -4.39
N THR A 480 27.40 -45.76 -4.10
CA THR A 480 28.77 -45.86 -3.54
C THR A 480 29.87 -45.97 -4.59
N ALA A 481 29.54 -45.93 -5.89
CA ALA A 481 30.52 -45.97 -6.97
C ALA A 481 30.32 -44.83 -7.97
N MET A 482 31.40 -44.09 -8.23
CA MET A 482 31.48 -43.07 -9.29
C MET A 482 31.18 -43.70 -10.66
N ARG A 483 30.43 -42.97 -11.51
CA ARG A 483 30.19 -43.41 -12.88
C ARG A 483 31.50 -43.37 -13.67
N ARG A 484 31.59 -44.15 -14.76
CA ARG A 484 32.76 -44.13 -15.65
C ARG A 484 33.04 -42.73 -16.21
N SER A 485 31.99 -41.92 -16.42
CA SER A 485 32.09 -40.50 -16.78
C SER A 485 32.80 -39.68 -15.70
N ASP A 486 32.47 -39.91 -14.43
CA ASP A 486 32.98 -39.12 -13.30
C ASP A 486 34.46 -39.44 -13.06
N ARG A 487 34.85 -40.72 -13.22
CA ARG A 487 36.26 -41.14 -13.19
C ARG A 487 37.06 -40.55 -14.35
N ALA A 488 36.47 -40.42 -15.54
CA ALA A 488 37.16 -39.80 -16.68
C ALA A 488 37.40 -38.29 -16.44
N VAL A 489 36.41 -37.59 -15.88
CA VAL A 489 36.54 -36.17 -15.53
C VAL A 489 37.57 -35.96 -14.42
N GLU A 490 37.59 -36.82 -13.40
CA GLU A 490 38.60 -36.78 -12.34
C GLU A 490 40.02 -37.01 -12.91
N LEU A 491 40.21 -38.00 -13.78
CA LEU A 491 41.52 -38.30 -14.37
C LEU A 491 42.05 -37.16 -15.25
N ILE A 492 41.16 -36.47 -15.99
CA ILE A 492 41.50 -35.28 -16.77
C ILE A 492 41.85 -34.11 -15.83
N ALA A 493 41.11 -33.92 -14.74
CA ALA A 493 41.37 -32.88 -13.76
C ALA A 493 42.74 -33.05 -13.09
N THR A 494 43.16 -34.29 -12.82
CA THR A 494 44.42 -34.56 -12.12
C THR A 494 45.64 -34.54 -13.04
N ARG A 495 45.51 -34.96 -14.32
CA ARG A 495 46.66 -35.08 -15.24
C ARG A 495 46.80 -33.97 -16.27
N ALA A 496 45.71 -33.31 -16.64
CA ALA A 496 45.72 -32.26 -17.65
C ALA A 496 44.69 -31.16 -17.33
N PRO A 497 44.82 -30.46 -16.19
CA PRO A 497 43.83 -29.47 -15.74
C PRO A 497 43.63 -28.30 -16.71
N TRP A 498 44.57 -28.06 -17.63
CA TRP A 498 44.45 -27.06 -18.70
C TRP A 498 43.40 -27.44 -19.76
N VAL A 499 43.11 -28.73 -19.97
CA VAL A 499 42.08 -29.19 -20.91
C VAL A 499 40.68 -28.80 -20.42
N LEU A 500 40.42 -28.95 -19.11
CA LEU A 500 39.15 -28.53 -18.51
C LEU A 500 38.96 -27.01 -18.55
N ARG A 501 40.05 -26.23 -18.37
CA ARG A 501 40.00 -24.76 -18.53
C ARG A 501 39.76 -24.35 -19.99
N GLY A 502 40.33 -25.07 -20.95
CA GLY A 502 40.09 -24.86 -22.38
C GLY A 502 38.64 -25.14 -22.79
N MET A 503 38.02 -26.20 -22.24
CA MET A 503 36.60 -26.52 -22.50
C MET A 503 35.65 -25.49 -21.89
N ALA A 504 35.98 -24.91 -20.73
CA ALA A 504 35.20 -23.83 -20.13
C ALA A 504 35.23 -22.53 -20.94
N HIS A 505 36.32 -22.27 -21.68
CA HIS A 505 36.44 -21.10 -22.57
C HIS A 505 35.81 -21.30 -23.97
N LEU A 506 35.41 -22.52 -24.32
CA LEU A 506 34.73 -22.84 -25.59
C LEU A 506 33.21 -22.98 -25.46
N ALA A 507 32.63 -22.74 -24.27
CA ALA A 507 31.17 -22.65 -24.12
C ALA A 507 30.68 -21.31 -24.71
N PRO A 508 29.87 -21.32 -25.79
CA PRO A 508 29.35 -20.07 -26.36
C PRO A 508 28.39 -19.40 -25.37
N ALA A 509 28.53 -18.09 -25.21
CA ALA A 509 27.47 -17.23 -24.70
C ALA A 509 26.27 -17.32 -25.65
N THR A 510 25.31 -18.19 -25.36
CA THR A 510 23.97 -18.16 -25.99
C THR A 510 22.95 -17.80 -24.92
N GLY A 511 22.38 -16.62 -25.09
CA GLY A 511 21.57 -15.93 -24.11
C GLY A 511 20.17 -16.49 -23.89
N ARG A 512 19.54 -15.98 -22.84
CA ARG A 512 18.10 -16.09 -22.61
C ARG A 512 17.43 -14.82 -23.11
N ARG A 513 16.62 -15.00 -24.16
CA ARG A 513 15.30 -14.38 -24.22
C ARG A 513 14.40 -15.00 -23.16
#